data_AF-A0A166BI52-F1
#
_entry.id   AF-A0A166BI52-F1
#
_cell.length_a   1.000
_cell.length_b   1.000
_cell.length_c   1.000
_cell.angle_alpha   90.00
_cell.angle_beta   90.00
_cell.angle_gamma   90.00
#
_symmetry.space_group_name_H-M   'P 1'
#
loop_
_entity.id
_entity.type
_entity.pdbx_description
1 polymer ?
#
loop_
_entity_poly.entity_id
_entity_poly.type
_entity_poly.pdbx_seq_one_letter_code
_entity_poly.pdbx_strand_id
1 'polypeptide(L)'
;MSDIGTNITFKKQLGLNFDIDQKYVGLKMKDNNILSFNFRVPGSLKDEVELYFKKFKLGEPILVDIGGTGDIKCDFKGISPALKNKDEFDSYFISATLQEDKTYNPLEEEKCESCSNCGFH
;
A
#
# COMPACT_ATOMS: atom_id res chain seq x y z
N MET A 1 22.90 11.55 -4.35
CA MET A 1 22.49 10.19 -3.96
C MET A 1 20.99 10.27 -3.75
N SER A 2 20.19 9.50 -4.49
CA SER A 2 18.76 9.46 -4.22
C SER A 2 18.58 8.57 -2.99
N ASP A 3 18.47 9.19 -1.82
CA ASP A 3 18.24 8.47 -0.58
C ASP A 3 16.81 7.92 -0.62
N ILE A 4 16.68 6.60 -0.76
CA ILE A 4 15.40 5.91 -0.67
C ILE A 4 14.87 6.16 0.75
N GLY A 5 13.68 6.74 0.85
CA GLY A 5 13.02 7.01 2.13
C GLY A 5 12.78 5.72 2.92
N THR A 6 12.68 5.83 4.24
CA THR A 6 12.50 4.67 5.13
C THR A 6 11.06 4.19 5.24
N ASN A 7 10.11 4.82 4.56
CA ASN A 7 8.69 4.55 4.74
C ASN A 7 8.08 3.84 3.52
N ILE A 8 6.99 3.11 3.76
CA ILE A 8 6.04 2.68 2.74
C ILE A 8 4.79 3.55 2.93
N THR A 9 4.34 4.18 1.85
CA THR A 9 3.10 4.94 1.82
C THR A 9 2.04 4.11 1.09
N PHE A 10 0.96 3.78 1.77
CA PHE A 10 -0.24 3.26 1.13
C PHE A 10 -1.19 4.43 0.91
N LYS A 11 -1.70 4.61 -0.31
CA LYS A 11 -2.57 5.74 -0.66
C LYS A 11 -3.94 5.22 -1.08
N LYS A 12 -4.97 5.69 -0.39
CA LYS A 12 -6.36 5.59 -0.80
C LYS A 12 -6.77 6.89 -1.48
N GLN A 13 -7.77 6.83 -2.36
CA GLN A 13 -8.37 8.02 -2.99
C GLN A 13 -8.61 9.17 -2.00
N LEU A 14 -8.55 10.41 -2.51
CA LEU A 14 -8.83 11.64 -1.75
C LEU A 14 -7.85 11.91 -0.58
N GLY A 15 -6.59 11.51 -0.72
CA GLY A 15 -5.51 11.89 0.21
C GLY A 15 -5.49 11.12 1.53
N LEU A 16 -6.26 10.03 1.63
CA LEU A 16 -6.21 9.13 2.78
C LEU A 16 -4.98 8.23 2.66
N ASN A 17 -3.85 8.74 3.13
CA ASN A 17 -2.58 8.03 3.12
C ASN A 17 -2.30 7.36 4.47
N PHE A 18 -1.57 6.26 4.42
CA PHE A 18 -1.03 5.58 5.60
C PHE A 18 0.46 5.34 5.39
N ASP A 19 1.26 6.01 6.21
CA ASP A 19 2.71 5.92 6.22
C ASP A 19 3.17 4.97 7.32
N ILE A 20 4.08 4.06 6.98
CA ILE A 20 4.68 3.15 7.95
C ILE A 20 6.16 2.93 7.65
N ASP A 21 6.98 2.86 8.70
CA ASP A 21 8.39 2.55 8.59
C ASP A 21 8.59 1.13 8.01
N GLN A 22 9.42 1.01 6.98
CA GLN A 22 9.74 -0.23 6.28
C GLN A 22 10.25 -1.31 7.22
N LYS A 23 10.86 -0.97 8.36
CA LYS A 23 11.33 -1.96 9.35
C LYS A 23 10.20 -2.84 9.89
N TYR A 24 8.96 -2.36 9.84
CA TYR A 24 7.79 -3.10 10.30
C TYR A 24 7.14 -3.95 9.21
N VAL A 25 7.59 -3.85 7.95
CA VAL A 25 6.89 -4.44 6.81
C VAL A 25 7.81 -5.36 6.00
N GLY A 26 7.47 -6.65 5.97
CA GLY A 26 8.06 -7.60 5.05
C GLY A 26 7.24 -7.73 3.78
N LEU A 27 7.82 -7.42 2.62
CA LEU A 27 7.19 -7.64 1.32
C LEU A 27 7.50 -9.04 0.77
N LYS A 28 6.46 -9.78 0.38
CA LYS A 28 6.59 -11.06 -0.32
C LYS A 28 5.83 -11.03 -1.63
N MET A 29 6.52 -11.28 -2.74
CA MET A 29 5.90 -11.53 -4.04
C MET A 29 5.46 -12.99 -4.15
N LYS A 30 4.30 -13.20 -4.75
CA LYS A 30 3.74 -14.50 -5.11
C LYS A 30 3.43 -14.51 -6.61
N ASP A 31 3.01 -15.66 -7.12
CA ASP A 31 2.57 -15.80 -8.51
C ASP A 31 1.42 -14.81 -8.83
N ASN A 32 1.24 -14.53 -10.13
CA ASN A 32 0.20 -13.62 -10.64
C ASN A 32 0.29 -12.20 -10.07
N ASN A 33 1.51 -11.73 -9.77
CA ASN A 33 1.80 -10.38 -9.27
C ASN A 33 1.09 -10.06 -7.95
N ILE A 34 0.81 -11.09 -7.15
CA ILE A 34 0.25 -10.91 -5.82
C ILE A 34 1.36 -10.49 -4.87
N LEU A 35 1.15 -9.36 -4.21
CA LEU A 35 2.03 -8.81 -3.18
C LEU A 35 1.41 -9.05 -1.81
N SER A 36 2.17 -9.62 -0.89
CA SER A 36 1.78 -9.74 0.53
C SER A 36 2.68 -8.84 1.38
N PHE A 37 2.08 -7.79 1.94
CA PHE A 37 2.70 -6.88 2.89
C PHE A 37 2.45 -7.41 4.30
N ASN A 38 3.50 -7.98 4.90
CA ASN A 38 3.45 -8.64 6.18
C ASN A 38 3.94 -7.69 7.27
N PHE A 39 3.00 -7.14 8.03
CA PHE A 39 3.26 -6.23 9.13
C PHE A 39 3.64 -7.01 10.38
N ARG A 40 4.74 -6.62 11.01
CA ARG A 40 5.10 -6.98 12.39
C ARG A 40 5.21 -5.69 13.18
N VAL A 41 4.21 -5.39 13.99
CA VAL A 41 4.02 -4.07 14.60
C VAL A 41 3.71 -4.16 16.09
N PRO A 42 4.06 -3.12 16.88
CA PRO A 42 3.58 -2.99 18.25
C PRO A 42 2.07 -2.78 18.32
N GLY A 43 1.48 -2.99 19.51
CA GLY A 43 0.04 -2.86 19.73
C GLY A 43 -0.50 -1.47 19.38
N SER A 44 0.30 -0.42 19.59
CA SER A 44 -0.07 0.97 19.22
C SER A 44 -0.31 1.14 17.72
N LEU A 45 0.46 0.46 16.86
CA LEU A 45 0.35 0.57 15.40
C LEU A 45 -0.59 -0.49 14.81
N LYS A 46 -0.82 -1.60 15.50
CA LYS A 46 -1.70 -2.68 15.07
C LYS A 46 -3.09 -2.18 14.69
N ASP A 47 -3.72 -1.37 15.54
CA ASP A 47 -5.07 -0.87 15.27
C ASP A 47 -5.10 0.11 14.10
N GLU A 48 -4.06 0.92 13.91
CA GLU A 48 -3.93 1.83 12.77
C GLU A 48 -3.86 1.07 11.44
N VAL A 49 -3.02 0.02 11.37
CA VAL A 49 -2.92 -0.86 10.20
C VAL A 49 -4.26 -1.51 9.90
N GLU A 50 -4.92 -2.12 10.90
CA GLU A 50 -6.22 -2.75 10.70
C GLU A 50 -7.29 -1.76 10.23
N LEU A 51 -7.39 -0.60 10.89
CA LEU A 51 -8.39 0.42 10.58
C LEU A 51 -8.19 1.01 9.19
N TYR A 52 -6.94 1.18 8.76
CA TYR A 52 -6.66 1.68 7.41
C TYR A 52 -7.14 0.69 6.34
N PHE A 53 -6.68 -0.56 6.37
CA PHE A 53 -7.02 -1.53 5.32
C PHE A 53 -8.48 -2.00 5.36
N LYS A 54 -9.14 -1.99 6.52
CA LYS A 54 -10.59 -2.28 6.63
C LYS A 54 -11.47 -1.23 5.92
N LYS A 55 -10.93 -0.07 5.53
CA LYS A 55 -11.65 0.92 4.73
C LYS A 55 -11.77 0.54 3.26
N PHE A 56 -11.05 -0.47 2.79
CA PHE A 56 -11.07 -0.90 1.39
C PHE A 56 -12.10 -2.01 1.16
N LYS A 57 -12.76 -1.94 0.01
CA LYS A 57 -13.50 -3.07 -0.57
C LYS A 57 -12.54 -3.95 -1.36
N LEU A 58 -12.88 -5.24 -1.51
CA LEU A 58 -12.12 -6.13 -2.39
C LEU A 58 -12.16 -5.60 -3.83
N GLY A 59 -11.00 -5.57 -4.49
CA GLY A 59 -10.81 -4.99 -5.82
C GLY A 59 -10.71 -3.47 -5.84
N GLU A 60 -10.81 -2.78 -4.70
CA GLU A 60 -10.65 -1.33 -4.66
C GLU A 60 -9.18 -0.95 -4.95
N PRO A 61 -8.92 0.05 -5.82
CA PRO A 61 -7.57 0.48 -6.13
C PRO A 61 -6.84 1.05 -4.92
N ILE A 62 -5.54 0.79 -4.85
CA ILE A 62 -4.61 1.30 -3.86
C ILE A 62 -3.27 1.57 -4.54
N LEU A 63 -2.68 2.74 -4.26
CA LEU A 63 -1.32 3.03 -4.69
C LEU A 63 -0.35 2.73 -3.54
N VAL A 64 0.83 2.23 -3.88
CA VAL A 64 1.88 1.95 -2.91
C VAL A 64 3.16 2.62 -3.37
N ASP A 65 3.73 3.46 -2.52
CA ASP A 65 5.04 4.08 -2.71
C ASP A 65 6.02 3.51 -1.68
N ILE A 66 7.13 2.92 -2.14
CA ILE A 66 8.13 2.31 -1.28
C ILE A 66 9.36 3.21 -1.28
N GLY A 67 9.52 4.00 -0.22
CA GLY A 67 10.70 4.85 -0.05
C GLY A 67 10.81 5.99 -1.06
N GLY A 68 9.70 6.46 -1.63
CA GLY A 68 9.68 7.55 -2.59
C GLY A 68 10.16 7.16 -3.98
N THR A 69 10.10 5.87 -4.33
CA THR A 69 10.50 5.38 -5.67
C THR A 69 9.41 5.55 -6.72
N GLY A 70 8.22 6.01 -6.31
CA GLY A 70 7.06 6.20 -7.18
C GLY A 70 5.93 5.22 -6.86
N ASP A 71 4.76 5.52 -7.42
CA ASP A 71 3.52 4.79 -7.13
C ASP A 71 3.38 3.50 -7.95
N ILE A 72 3.19 2.39 -7.22
CA ILE A 72 2.78 1.09 -7.76
C ILE A 72 1.26 1.00 -7.63
N LYS A 73 0.55 0.85 -8.74
CA LYS A 73 -0.90 0.65 -8.72
C LYS A 73 -1.24 -0.81 -8.46
N CYS A 74 -2.13 -1.02 -7.50
CA CYS A 74 -2.58 -2.34 -7.12
C CYS A 74 -4.08 -2.36 -6.86
N ASP A 75 -4.66 -3.56 -6.88
CA ASP A 75 -5.98 -3.84 -6.35
C ASP A 75 -5.86 -4.44 -4.95
N PHE A 76 -6.70 -3.99 -4.02
CA PHE A 76 -6.80 -4.60 -2.70
C PHE A 76 -7.46 -5.99 -2.78
N LYS A 77 -6.80 -7.04 -2.26
CA LYS A 77 -7.32 -8.42 -2.24
C LYS A 77 -7.67 -8.93 -0.85
N GLY A 78 -7.42 -8.15 0.19
CA GLY A 78 -7.86 -8.46 1.56
C GLY A 78 -6.78 -8.25 2.61
N ILE A 79 -7.20 -8.38 3.86
CA ILE A 79 -6.35 -8.28 5.06
C ILE A 79 -6.62 -9.49 5.96
N SER A 80 -5.57 -10.07 6.54
CA SER A 80 -5.72 -11.13 7.54
C SER A 80 -6.20 -10.57 8.87
N PRO A 81 -6.80 -11.39 9.75
CA PRO A 81 -6.95 -11.03 11.16
C PRO A 81 -5.58 -10.67 11.77
N ALA A 82 -5.58 -9.78 12.76
CA ALA A 82 -4.38 -9.51 13.56
C ALA A 82 -4.11 -10.68 14.52
N LEU A 83 -2.90 -11.22 14.48
CA LEU A 83 -2.45 -12.32 15.34
C LEU A 83 -1.41 -11.80 16.33
N LYS A 84 -1.61 -12.05 17.62
CA LYS A 84 -0.61 -11.71 18.65
C LYS A 84 0.52 -12.74 18.66
N ASN A 85 1.77 -12.30 18.63
CA ASN A 85 2.92 -13.15 18.86
C ASN A 85 2.89 -13.67 20.31
N LYS A 86 3.10 -14.97 20.50
CA LYS A 86 3.09 -15.59 21.84
C LYS A 86 4.42 -15.42 22.56
N ASP A 87 5.51 -15.28 21.80
CA ASP A 87 6.88 -15.30 22.32
C ASP A 87 7.46 -13.89 22.52
N GLU A 88 6.80 -12.87 21.98
CA GLU A 88 7.21 -11.47 22.08
C GLU A 88 6.13 -10.62 22.73
N PHE A 89 6.55 -9.79 23.69
CA PHE A 89 5.66 -8.82 24.31
C PHE A 89 5.25 -7.75 23.29
N ASP A 90 3.94 -7.48 23.20
CA ASP A 90 3.36 -6.43 22.36
C ASP A 90 3.79 -6.49 20.88
N SER A 91 3.76 -7.68 20.26
CA SER A 91 4.11 -7.89 18.85
C SER A 91 2.93 -8.54 18.13
N TYR A 92 2.50 -7.94 17.03
CA TYR A 92 1.33 -8.36 16.25
C TYR A 92 1.68 -8.55 14.78
N PHE A 93 1.10 -9.60 14.20
CA PHE A 93 1.21 -9.93 12.79
C PHE A 93 -0.09 -9.66 12.05
N ILE A 94 0.01 -8.93 10.94
CA ILE A 94 -1.08 -8.66 10.00
C ILE A 94 -0.54 -8.81 8.59
N SER A 95 -1.31 -9.35 7.65
CA SER A 95 -0.94 -9.43 6.24
C SER A 95 -1.99 -8.72 5.37
N ALA A 96 -1.59 -7.68 4.64
CA ALA A 96 -2.40 -7.12 3.56
C ALA A 96 -1.97 -7.74 2.22
N THR A 97 -2.95 -8.20 1.43
CA THR A 97 -2.71 -8.81 0.12
C THR A 97 -3.18 -7.85 -0.96
N LEU A 98 -2.27 -7.49 -1.86
CA LEU A 98 -2.52 -6.64 -3.02
C LEU A 98 -2.20 -7.44 -4.30
N GLN A 99 -2.76 -7.02 -5.43
CA GLN A 99 -2.34 -7.51 -6.74
C GLN A 99 -1.90 -6.33 -7.58
N GLU A 100 -0.66 -6.36 -8.05
CA GLU A 100 -0.10 -5.31 -8.90
C GLU A 100 -0.78 -5.31 -10.28
N ASP A 101 -1.17 -4.12 -10.74
CA ASP A 101 -1.58 -3.89 -12.12
C ASP A 101 -0.35 -3.60 -12.98
N LYS A 102 0.18 -4.63 -13.63
CA LYS A 102 1.34 -4.50 -14.52
C LYS A 102 1.08 -3.70 -15.80
N THR A 103 -0.18 -3.40 -16.12
CA THR A 103 -0.51 -2.55 -17.27
C THR A 103 -0.52 -1.07 -16.92
N TYR A 104 -0.42 -0.74 -15.64
CA TYR A 104 -0.36 0.64 -15.19
C TYR A 104 0.96 1.31 -15.57
N ASN A 105 0.84 2.44 -16.26
CA ASN A 105 1.96 3.34 -16.57
C ASN A 105 1.66 4.73 -15.98
N PRO A 106 2.37 5.18 -14.93
CA PRO A 106 2.16 6.49 -14.32
C PRO A 106 2.25 7.65 -15.32
N LEU A 107 3.13 7.52 -16.31
CA LEU A 107 3.36 8.55 -17.35
C LEU A 107 2.21 8.67 -18.35
N GLU A 108 1.29 7.70 -18.40
CA GLU A 108 0.09 7.76 -19.25
C GLU A 108 -1.10 8.39 -18.51
N GLU A 109 -1.21 8.21 -17.19
CA GLU A 109 -2.26 8.83 -16.38
C GLU A 109 -2.06 10.35 -16.29
N GLU A 110 -0.82 10.82 -16.08
CA GLU A 110 -0.46 12.25 -16.11
C GLU A 110 -0.80 12.93 -17.45
N LYS A 111 -0.70 12.20 -18.57
CA LYS A 111 -1.07 12.73 -19.90
C LYS A 111 -2.57 12.97 -20.02
N CYS A 112 -3.41 12.12 -19.43
CA CYS A 112 -4.86 12.29 -19.45
C CYS A 112 -5.32 13.50 -18.61
N GLU A 113 -4.70 13.76 -17.47
CA GLU A 113 -5.03 14.94 -16.65
C GLU A 113 -4.70 16.26 -17.35
N SER A 114 -3.69 16.26 -18.23
CA SER A 114 -3.30 17.42 -19.04
C SER A 114 -4.21 17.73 -20.25
N CYS A 115 -5.21 16.88 -20.55
CA CYS A 115 -6.12 17.08 -21.68
C CYS A 115 -7.42 17.84 -21.34
N SER A 116 -7.49 18.56 -20.22
CA SER A 116 -8.66 19.39 -19.87
C SER A 116 -8.64 20.80 -20.46
N ASN A 117 -7.75 21.10 -21.42
CA ASN A 117 -7.73 22.41 -22.10
C ASN A 117 -7.79 22.33 -23.64
N CYS A 118 -8.17 21.18 -24.19
CA CYS A 118 -8.49 21.06 -25.62
C CYS A 118 -10.00 21.18 -25.83
N GLY A 119 -10.49 22.38 -26.13
CA GLY A 119 -11.84 22.51 -26.69
C GLY A 119 -12.40 23.93 -26.86
N PHE A 120 -12.18 24.49 -28.05
CA PHE A 120 -13.12 25.36 -28.81
C PHE A 120 -13.55 26.72 -28.24
N HIS A 121 -12.87 27.79 -28.67
CA HIS A 121 -13.40 28.92 -29.46
C HIS A 121 -12.26 29.85 -29.92
#